data_AF-A0A7J6WFI9-F1
#
_entry.id   AF-A0A7J6WFI9-F1
#
_cell.length_a   1.000
_cell.length_b   1.000
_cell.length_c   1.000
_cell.angle_alpha   90.00
_cell.angle_beta   90.00
_cell.angle_gamma   90.00
#
_symmetry.space_group_name_H-M   'P 1'
#
loop_
_entity.id
_entity.type
_entity.pdbx_description
1 polymer ?
#
loop_
_entity_poly.entity_id
_entity_poly.type
_entity_poly.pdbx_seq_one_letter_code
_entity_poly.pdbx_strand_id
1 'polypeptide(L)'
;MNNAGFDGVEIHGAHGLLDQFLSDHINDRTDICGGDSNPEALGVYMAEPLNKYGILYCHMIEPRMKLFREKYETPQSSKLPMRKACKGTLVVGGYTRENGNKAVTDDYADLVAYGKWFLANPDLPKRFELDTPLNKYNRDFLPI
;
A
#
# COMPACT_ATOMS: atom_id res chain seq x y z
N MET A 1 19.69 18.88 7.12
CA MET A 1 19.76 18.40 5.72
C MET A 1 20.20 16.95 5.78
N ASN A 2 19.47 16.03 5.13
CA ASN A 2 19.93 14.65 5.04
C ASN A 2 21.12 14.60 4.07
N ASN A 3 22.21 13.94 4.45
CA ASN A 3 23.47 13.92 3.69
C ASN A 3 23.39 13.22 2.32
N ALA A 4 22.22 12.66 1.96
CA ALA A 4 21.98 11.97 0.69
C ALA A 4 21.05 12.72 -0.27
N GLY A 5 20.49 13.88 0.09
CA GLY A 5 19.67 14.70 -0.82
C GLY A 5 18.24 14.20 -1.08
N PHE A 6 17.72 13.24 -0.30
CA PHE A 6 16.31 12.83 -0.38
C PHE A 6 15.36 13.92 0.13
N ASP A 7 14.21 14.09 -0.54
CA ASP A 7 13.13 15.02 -0.16
C ASP A 7 12.37 14.57 1.10
N GLY A 8 12.39 13.27 1.39
CA GLY A 8 11.67 12.68 2.50
C GLY A 8 12.06 11.23 2.76
N VAL A 9 11.36 10.61 3.70
CA VAL A 9 11.55 9.19 4.05
C VAL A 9 10.18 8.52 4.15
N GLU A 10 10.08 7.29 3.62
CA GLU A 10 8.95 6.40 3.86
C GLU A 10 9.36 5.39 4.95
N ILE A 11 8.61 5.33 6.05
CA ILE A 11 8.83 4.29 7.06
C ILE A 11 8.14 3.01 6.59
N HIS A 12 8.91 1.97 6.34
CA HIS A 12 8.39 0.70 5.85
C HIS A 12 7.70 -0.09 6.97
N GLY A 13 6.36 0.01 7.02
CA GLY A 13 5.51 -0.68 8.00
C GLY A 13 4.74 -1.90 7.47
N ALA A 14 4.89 -2.24 6.19
CA ALA A 14 4.20 -3.35 5.54
C ALA A 14 5.20 -4.43 5.09
N HIS A 15 4.79 -5.69 4.95
CA HIS A 15 5.62 -6.78 4.40
C HIS A 15 6.99 -6.97 5.10
N GLY A 16 7.10 -6.63 6.38
CA GLY A 16 8.37 -6.59 7.11
C GLY A 16 8.20 -6.68 8.62
N LEU A 17 9.21 -6.22 9.37
CA LEU A 17 9.29 -6.39 10.83
C LEU A 17 8.07 -5.83 11.58
N LEU A 18 7.49 -4.71 11.12
CA LEU A 18 6.26 -4.17 11.72
C LEU A 18 5.08 -5.12 11.50
N ASP A 19 4.90 -5.64 10.29
CA ASP A 19 3.85 -6.63 9.95
C ASP A 19 3.99 -7.93 10.78
N GLN A 20 5.23 -8.35 11.05
CA GLN A 20 5.52 -9.47 11.94
C GLN A 20 5.09 -9.20 13.38
N PHE A 21 5.23 -7.97 13.89
CA PHE A 21 4.71 -7.62 15.22
C PHE A 21 3.18 -7.60 15.28
N LEU A 22 2.51 -7.35 14.15
CA LEU A 22 1.07 -7.12 14.09
C LEU A 22 0.25 -8.39 13.84
N SER A 23 0.85 -9.46 13.32
CA SER A 23 0.16 -10.71 13.00
C SER A 23 0.22 -11.75 14.13
N ASP A 24 -0.93 -12.19 14.61
CA ASP A 24 -1.09 -13.26 15.61
C ASP A 24 -0.57 -14.64 15.15
N HIS A 25 -0.48 -14.88 13.85
CA HIS A 25 0.09 -16.09 13.25
C HIS A 25 1.62 -16.12 13.24
N ILE A 26 2.27 -14.97 13.42
CA ILE A 26 3.73 -14.83 13.39
C ILE A 26 4.28 -14.50 14.79
N ASN A 27 3.53 -13.73 15.57
CA ASN A 27 3.97 -13.19 16.84
C ASN A 27 3.14 -13.71 18.01
N ASP A 28 3.71 -14.74 18.66
CA ASP A 28 3.18 -15.42 19.85
C ASP A 28 3.60 -14.75 21.17
N ARG A 29 4.17 -13.54 21.11
CA ARG A 29 4.55 -12.82 22.32
C ARG A 29 3.32 -12.52 23.17
N THR A 30 3.46 -12.76 24.47
CA THR A 30 2.42 -12.56 25.47
C THR A 30 2.51 -11.21 26.18
N ASP A 31 3.43 -10.35 25.73
CA ASP A 31 3.60 -8.97 26.20
C ASP A 31 2.76 -7.99 25.37
N ILE A 32 2.88 -6.68 25.65
CA ILE A 32 2.10 -5.61 24.99
C ILE A 32 2.30 -5.51 23.47
N CYS A 33 3.19 -6.33 22.91
CA CYS A 33 3.50 -6.35 21.50
C CYS A 33 3.07 -7.66 20.84
N GLY A 34 2.20 -8.48 21.45
CA GLY A 34 1.63 -9.68 20.82
C GLY A 34 0.82 -9.37 19.55
N GLY A 35 0.78 -10.31 18.60
CA GLY A 35 0.04 -10.12 17.34
C GLY A 35 -1.48 -10.05 17.55
N ASP A 36 -2.18 -9.35 16.66
CA ASP A 36 -3.63 -9.18 16.72
C ASP A 36 -4.33 -10.07 15.69
N SER A 37 -5.43 -10.69 16.09
CA SER A 37 -6.26 -11.54 15.23
C SER A 37 -7.01 -10.78 14.14
N ASN A 38 -7.05 -9.44 14.20
CA ASN A 38 -7.65 -8.56 13.21
C ASN A 38 -6.68 -7.46 12.73
N PRO A 39 -5.78 -7.79 11.79
CA PRO A 39 -4.76 -6.86 11.29
C PRO A 39 -5.36 -5.63 10.57
N GLU A 40 -6.55 -5.74 9.97
CA GLU A 40 -7.22 -4.60 9.33
C GLU A 40 -7.65 -3.56 10.37
N ALA A 41 -8.30 -4.00 11.45
CA ALA A 41 -8.70 -3.11 12.54
C ALA A 41 -7.49 -2.49 13.24
N LEU A 42 -6.41 -3.27 13.43
CA LEU A 42 -5.17 -2.78 14.02
C LEU A 42 -4.50 -1.72 13.12
N GLY A 43 -4.45 -1.94 11.80
CA GLY A 43 -3.95 -0.96 10.84
C GLY A 43 -4.67 0.39 10.94
N VAL A 44 -6.00 0.36 11.04
CA VAL A 44 -6.84 1.55 11.23
C VAL A 44 -6.53 2.22 12.57
N TYR A 45 -6.50 1.44 13.66
CA TYR A 45 -6.19 1.93 15.00
C TYR A 45 -4.81 2.61 15.08
N MET A 46 -3.80 2.09 14.36
CA MET A 46 -2.48 2.71 14.30
C MET A 46 -2.44 3.97 13.45
N ALA A 47 -3.24 4.06 12.38
CA ALA A 47 -3.26 5.23 11.51
C ALA A 47 -3.82 6.47 12.21
N GLU A 48 -4.84 6.31 13.07
CA GLU A 48 -5.48 7.41 13.79
C GLU A 48 -4.53 8.28 14.64
N PRO A 49 -3.70 7.73 15.55
CA PRO A 49 -2.77 8.51 16.36
C PRO A 49 -1.63 9.11 15.54
N LEU A 50 -1.33 8.59 14.35
CA LEU A 50 -0.27 9.15 13.50
C LEU A 50 -0.62 10.52 12.95
N ASN A 51 -1.92 10.84 12.84
CA ASN A 51 -2.39 12.13 12.35
C ASN A 51 -1.88 13.32 13.18
N LYS A 52 -1.62 13.12 14.48
CA LYS A 52 -1.13 14.20 15.36
C LYS A 52 0.31 14.63 15.04
N TYR A 53 1.06 13.80 14.32
CA TYR A 53 2.44 14.08 13.94
C TYR A 53 2.56 14.78 12.59
N GLY A 54 1.44 15.05 11.91
CA GLY A 54 1.45 15.72 10.61
C GLY A 54 2.18 14.92 9.53
N ILE A 55 2.04 13.58 9.53
CA ILE A 55 2.61 12.74 8.49
C ILE A 55 2.06 13.15 7.11
N LEU A 56 2.94 13.19 6.11
CA LEU A 56 2.57 13.66 4.78
C LEU A 56 1.59 12.69 4.10
N TYR A 57 1.87 11.39 4.18
CA TYR A 57 1.03 10.37 3.57
C TYR A 57 1.06 9.04 4.31
N CYS A 58 0.03 8.22 4.09
CA CYS A 58 0.00 6.79 4.38
C CYS A 58 0.06 6.03 3.06
N HIS A 59 0.85 4.96 2.99
CA HIS A 59 0.93 4.10 1.80
C HIS A 59 0.41 2.71 2.13
N MET A 60 -0.70 2.34 1.49
CA MET A 60 -1.38 1.07 1.71
C MET A 60 -1.17 0.14 0.52
N ILE A 61 -0.74 -1.09 0.79
CA ILE A 61 -0.64 -2.16 -0.21
C ILE A 61 -1.76 -3.16 0.07
N GLU A 62 -2.66 -3.34 -0.89
CA GLU A 62 -3.75 -4.31 -0.75
C GLU A 62 -3.22 -5.74 -0.94
N PRO A 63 -3.53 -6.67 -0.02
CA PRO A 63 -3.20 -8.07 -0.21
C PRO A 63 -4.02 -8.64 -1.38
N ARG A 64 -3.32 -9.10 -2.43
CA ARG A 64 -3.97 -9.64 -3.64
C ARG A 64 -4.05 -11.16 -3.68
N MET A 65 -3.62 -11.84 -2.62
CA MET A 65 -3.60 -13.30 -2.50
C MET A 65 -3.94 -13.72 -1.06
N LYS A 66 -4.96 -14.56 -0.88
CA LYS A 66 -5.03 -15.52 0.23
C LYS A 66 -4.60 -16.89 -0.30
N LEU A 67 -4.30 -17.85 0.59
CA LEU A 67 -3.83 -19.20 0.24
C LEU A 67 -4.51 -19.75 -1.03
N PHE A 68 -3.73 -20.38 -1.92
CA PHE A 68 -4.15 -21.01 -3.18
C PHE A 68 -4.36 -20.14 -4.43
N ARG A 69 -3.46 -19.20 -4.74
CA ARG A 69 -3.35 -18.54 -6.09
C ARG A 69 -4.63 -17.89 -6.65
N GLU A 70 -5.69 -17.77 -5.87
CA GLU A 70 -6.89 -17.05 -6.26
C GLU A 70 -6.65 -15.55 -6.06
N LYS A 71 -7.04 -14.76 -7.08
CA LYS A 71 -7.05 -13.31 -6.96
C LYS A 71 -8.16 -12.93 -5.98
N TYR A 72 -7.78 -12.43 -4.82
CA TYR A 72 -8.72 -11.83 -3.90
C TYR A 72 -8.81 -10.33 -4.23
N GLU A 73 -10.01 -9.88 -4.62
CA GLU A 73 -10.32 -8.45 -4.67
C GLU A 73 -10.93 -8.05 -3.33
N THR A 74 -10.22 -7.21 -2.60
CA THR A 74 -10.72 -6.68 -1.34
C THR A 74 -11.94 -5.78 -1.61
N PRO A 75 -13.10 -6.05 -1.00
CA PRO A 75 -14.29 -5.23 -1.17
C PRO A 75 -14.00 -3.77 -0.84
N GLN A 76 -14.65 -2.86 -1.58
CA GLN A 76 -14.52 -1.42 -1.41
C GLN A 76 -14.86 -0.95 0.02
N SER A 77 -15.80 -1.65 0.69
CA SER A 77 -16.16 -1.45 2.08
C SER A 77 -15.00 -1.62 3.06
N SER A 78 -14.04 -2.50 2.76
CA SER A 78 -12.85 -2.73 3.59
C SER A 78 -11.78 -1.65 3.41
N LYS A 79 -11.92 -0.76 2.41
CA LYS A 79 -10.94 0.30 2.09
C LYS A 79 -11.27 1.65 2.77
N LEU A 80 -12.56 1.91 2.97
CA LEU A 80 -13.06 3.14 3.59
C LEU A 80 -12.55 3.39 5.02
N PRO A 81 -12.35 2.40 5.90
CA PRO A 81 -11.83 2.64 7.24
C PRO A 81 -10.45 3.29 7.23
N MET A 82 -9.51 2.78 6.43
CA MET A 82 -8.16 3.35 6.32
C MET A 82 -8.19 4.76 5.73
N ARG A 83 -9.03 4.99 4.70
CA ARG A 83 -9.23 6.33 4.14
C ARG A 83 -9.72 7.33 5.19
N LYS A 84 -10.64 6.93 6.07
CA LYS A 84 -11.14 7.78 7.17
C LYS A 84 -10.09 8.02 8.26
N ALA A 85 -9.26 7.01 8.54
CA ALA A 85 -8.26 7.07 9.59
C ALA A 85 -7.03 7.90 9.20
N CYS A 86 -6.50 7.76 7.98
CA CYS A 86 -5.40 8.59 7.51
C CYS A 86 -5.91 9.96 7.05
N LYS A 87 -5.57 11.05 7.78
CA LYS A 87 -5.97 12.42 7.44
C LYS A 87 -5.05 13.08 6.41
N GLY A 88 -3.84 12.56 6.23
CA GLY A 88 -2.92 12.99 5.17
C GLY A 88 -3.26 12.36 3.82
N THR A 89 -2.33 12.46 2.88
CA THR A 89 -2.46 11.82 1.58
C THR A 89 -2.49 10.29 1.72
N LEU A 90 -3.43 9.61 1.07
CA LEU A 90 -3.45 8.14 0.99
C LEU A 90 -2.95 7.70 -0.38
N VAL A 91 -1.88 6.93 -0.37
CA VAL A 91 -1.29 6.28 -1.54
C VAL A 91 -1.72 4.82 -1.54
N VAL A 92 -2.19 4.31 -2.68
CA VAL A 92 -2.55 2.89 -2.85
C VAL A 92 -1.67 2.18 -3.86
N GLY A 93 -1.25 0.96 -3.55
CA GLY A 93 -0.40 0.14 -4.40
C GLY A 93 -1.16 -0.95 -5.16
N GLY A 94 -0.70 -1.25 -6.38
CA GLY A 94 -1.13 -2.46 -7.08
C GLY A 94 -2.30 -2.31 -8.05
N TYR A 95 -2.47 -1.13 -8.60
CA TYR A 95 -3.56 -0.84 -9.51
C TYR A 95 -3.12 -1.00 -10.98
N THR A 96 -4.10 -1.14 -11.89
CA THR A 96 -3.98 -0.80 -13.31
C THR A 96 -4.24 0.70 -13.50
N ARG A 97 -4.21 1.18 -14.75
CA ARG A 97 -4.61 2.56 -15.06
C ARG A 97 -6.08 2.77 -14.74
N GLU A 98 -6.94 1.85 -15.17
CA GLU A 98 -8.39 1.98 -15.10
C GLU A 98 -8.89 1.97 -13.66
N ASN A 99 -8.49 0.97 -12.87
CA ASN A 99 -8.93 0.90 -11.49
C ASN A 99 -8.22 1.95 -10.61
N GLY A 100 -7.01 2.40 -10.99
CA GLY A 100 -6.28 3.48 -10.31
C GLY A 100 -6.99 4.82 -10.50
N ASN A 101 -7.38 5.14 -11.74
CA ASN A 101 -8.19 6.31 -12.04
C ASN A 101 -9.52 6.28 -11.28
N LYS A 102 -10.17 5.11 -11.21
CA LYS A 102 -11.39 4.92 -10.41
C LYS A 102 -11.14 5.15 -8.92
N ALA A 103 -10.04 4.64 -8.36
CA ALA A 103 -9.70 4.85 -6.94
C ALA A 103 -9.57 6.32 -6.58
N VAL A 104 -8.98 7.13 -7.46
CA VAL A 104 -8.86 8.59 -7.28
C VAL A 104 -10.19 9.30 -7.49
N THR A 105 -10.93 8.92 -8.55
CA THR A 105 -12.19 9.59 -8.91
C THR A 105 -13.27 9.39 -7.85
N ASP A 106 -13.30 8.21 -7.23
CA ASP A 106 -14.27 7.85 -6.21
C ASP A 106 -13.78 8.20 -4.77
N ASP A 107 -12.73 9.02 -4.62
CA ASP A 107 -12.18 9.50 -3.34
C ASP A 107 -11.66 8.40 -2.40
N TYR A 108 -11.24 7.25 -2.96
CA TYR A 108 -10.64 6.17 -2.18
C TYR A 108 -9.16 6.37 -1.90
N ALA A 109 -8.46 7.11 -2.76
CA ALA A 109 -7.04 7.39 -2.63
C ALA A 109 -6.72 8.73 -3.30
N ASP A 110 -5.70 9.43 -2.82
CA ASP A 110 -5.25 10.66 -3.48
C ASP A 110 -4.20 10.34 -4.55
N LEU A 111 -3.41 9.27 -4.34
CA LEU A 111 -2.32 8.86 -5.22
C LEU A 111 -2.29 7.34 -5.40
N VAL A 112 -1.72 6.91 -6.53
CA VAL A 112 -1.56 5.49 -6.87
C VAL A 112 -0.09 5.18 -7.16
N ALA A 113 0.46 4.19 -6.45
CA ALA A 113 1.83 3.71 -6.63
C ALA A 113 1.89 2.52 -7.60
N TYR A 114 2.76 2.63 -8.61
CA TYR A 114 2.99 1.61 -9.64
C TYR A 114 4.42 1.07 -9.57
N GLY A 115 4.59 -0.15 -9.03
CA GLY A 115 5.91 -0.81 -8.97
C GLY A 115 6.25 -1.60 -10.24
N LYS A 116 5.71 -2.82 -10.37
CA LYS A 116 6.02 -3.77 -11.47
C LYS A 116 5.83 -3.17 -12.86
N TRP A 117 4.82 -2.32 -13.05
CA TRP A 117 4.57 -1.64 -14.31
C TRP A 117 5.67 -0.64 -14.67
N PHE A 118 6.15 0.12 -13.69
CA PHE A 118 7.18 1.13 -13.88
C PHE A 118 8.55 0.50 -14.18
N LEU A 119 8.83 -0.68 -13.61
CA LEU A 119 10.04 -1.45 -13.92
C LEU A 119 10.13 -1.85 -15.41
N ALA A 120 9.01 -2.19 -16.03
CA ALA A 120 8.97 -2.54 -17.46
C ALA A 120 8.73 -1.34 -18.39
N ASN A 121 8.27 -0.21 -17.83
CA ASN A 121 7.87 0.98 -18.56
C ASN A 121 8.39 2.22 -17.82
N PRO A 122 9.64 2.64 -18.00
CA PRO A 122 10.18 3.82 -17.31
C PRO A 122 9.45 5.12 -17.69
N ASP A 123 8.78 5.11 -18.85
CA ASP A 123 7.91 6.16 -19.38
C ASP A 123 6.41 5.92 -19.04
N LEU A 124 6.09 5.12 -18.03
CA LEU A 124 4.73 4.73 -17.65
C LEU A 124 3.74 5.93 -17.59
N PRO A 125 4.08 7.08 -16.96
CA PRO A 125 3.16 8.22 -16.92
C PRO A 125 2.76 8.70 -18.32
N LYS A 126 3.72 8.78 -19.25
CA LYS A 126 3.44 9.20 -20.63
C LYS A 126 2.61 8.18 -21.37
N ARG A 127 2.84 6.88 -21.12
CA ARG A 127 2.01 5.81 -21.69
C ARG A 127 0.57 5.84 -21.20
N PHE A 128 0.36 6.17 -19.92
CA PHE A 128 -0.99 6.34 -19.37
C PHE A 128 -1.69 7.58 -19.90
N GLU A 129 -0.97 8.68 -20.10
CA GLU A 129 -1.49 9.91 -20.70
C GLU A 129 -1.96 9.67 -22.14
N LEU A 130 -1.15 8.96 -22.94
CA LEU A 130 -1.40 8.70 -24.36
C LEU A 130 -2.19 7.42 -24.64
N ASP A 131 -2.53 6.65 -23.61
CA ASP A 131 -3.19 5.34 -23.71
C ASP A 131 -2.45 4.36 -24.65
N THR A 132 -1.13 4.34 -24.59
CA THR A 132 -0.28 3.50 -25.45
C THR A 132 0.00 2.12 -24.83
N PRO A 133 0.29 1.09 -25.65
CA PRO A 133 0.58 -0.25 -25.16
C PRO A 133 1.71 -0.29 -24.11
N LEU A 134 1.53 -1.11 -23.07
CA LEU A 134 2.53 -1.33 -22.02
C LEU A 134 3.40 -2.55 -22.32
N ASN A 135 4.69 -2.44 -22.06
CA ASN A 135 5.59 -3.59 -21.98
C ASN A 135 5.14 -4.50 -20.84
N LYS A 136 5.18 -5.82 -21.09
CA LYS A 136 4.91 -6.83 -20.07
C LYS A 136 6.09 -6.88 -19.11
N TYR A 137 5.81 -6.79 -17.81
CA TYR A 137 6.81 -7.04 -16.78
C TYR A 137 7.06 -8.56 -16.66
N ASN A 138 8.32 -8.95 -16.48
CA ASN A 138 8.70 -10.33 -16.23
C ASN A 138 8.63 -10.61 -14.72
N ARG A 139 7.87 -11.64 -14.29
CA ARG A 139 7.77 -12.02 -12.87
C ARG A 139 8.95 -12.85 -12.37
N ASP A 140 9.68 -13.52 -13.25
CA ASP A 140 10.75 -14.47 -12.89
C ASP A 140 12.02 -13.76 -12.42
N PHE A 141 12.19 -12.49 -12.80
CA PHE A 141 13.31 -11.63 -12.38
C PHE A 141 12.92 -10.58 -11.35
N LEU A 142 11.71 -10.65 -10.79
CA LEU A 142 11.26 -9.75 -9.73
C LEU A 142 11.35 -10.47 -8.39
N PRO A 143 12.35 -10.18 -7.54
CA PRO A 143 12.45 -10.73 -6.20
C PRO A 143 11.41 -10.06 -5.29
N ILE A 144 10.13 -10.41 -5.46
CA ILE A 144 9.02 -10.08 -4.54
C ILE A 144 7.92 -11.13 -4.56
#